data_AF-A0A2E7BLC9-F1
#
_entry.id   AF-A0A2E7BLC9-F1
#
_cell.length_a   1.000
_cell.length_b   1.000
_cell.length_c   1.000
_cell.angle_alpha   90.00
_cell.angle_beta   90.00
_cell.angle_gamma   90.00
#
_symmetry.space_group_name_H-M   'P 1'
#
loop_
_entity.id
_entity.type
_entity.pdbx_description
1 polymer ?
#
loop_
_entity_poly.entity_id
_entity_poly.type
_entity_poly.pdbx_seq_one_letter_code
_entity_poly.pdbx_strand_id
1 'polypeptide(L)'
;MSDGSTAELRERIDAIEGGYEFFLSYAAKGFKGEPGGSDGELRRCLEALDGALEGLVGFLANLVRERGLEPLAAYDNFLEVIESDAERAKKVVGLVLAQPGISSQVIDNLNGSVHLRALLTDLFLIDEILRPRASDTIPAAALSDETPKPPASSA
;
A
#
# COMPACT_ATOMS: atom_id res chain seq x y z
N MET A 1 -8.28 12.36 -15.14
CA MET A 1 -8.55 12.23 -13.70
C MET A 1 -7.92 10.96 -13.13
N SER A 2 -7.96 9.82 -13.83
CA SER A 2 -7.21 8.58 -13.52
C SER A 2 -5.74 8.77 -13.11
N ASP A 3 -4.98 9.62 -13.83
CA ASP A 3 -3.54 9.82 -13.55
C ASP A 3 -3.29 10.47 -12.18
N GLY A 4 -4.17 11.37 -11.73
CA GLY A 4 -4.08 12.02 -10.43
C GLY A 4 -4.35 11.05 -9.29
N SER A 5 -5.44 10.27 -9.38
CA SER A 5 -5.77 9.26 -8.37
C SER A 5 -4.72 8.14 -8.33
N THR A 6 -4.12 7.78 -9.47
CA THR A 6 -3.02 6.79 -9.49
C THR A 6 -1.78 7.33 -8.77
N ALA A 7 -1.42 8.59 -8.99
CA ALA A 7 -0.32 9.22 -8.30
C ALA A 7 -0.57 9.30 -6.78
N GLU A 8 -1.77 9.68 -6.36
CA GLU A 8 -2.14 9.73 -4.93
C GLU A 8 -2.08 8.35 -4.26
N LEU A 9 -2.56 7.29 -4.94
CA LEU A 9 -2.45 5.92 -4.42
C LEU A 9 -0.97 5.56 -4.20
N ARG A 10 -0.12 5.84 -5.19
CA ARG A 10 1.31 5.57 -5.09
C ARG A 10 1.96 6.37 -3.95
N GLU A 11 1.66 7.65 -3.82
CA GLU A 11 2.21 8.48 -2.74
C GLU A 11 1.84 7.94 -1.35
N ARG A 12 0.62 7.44 -1.17
CA ARG A 12 0.18 6.81 0.08
C ARG A 12 0.94 5.51 0.33
N ILE A 13 1.08 4.65 -0.68
CA ILE A 13 1.83 3.39 -0.56
C ILE A 13 3.30 3.68 -0.26
N ASP A 14 3.93 4.60 -0.98
CA ASP A 14 5.33 5.01 -0.80
C ASP A 14 5.58 5.51 0.64
N ALA A 15 4.64 6.27 1.22
CA ALA A 15 4.75 6.75 2.60
C ALA A 15 4.69 5.60 3.62
N ILE A 16 3.81 4.63 3.41
CA ILE A 16 3.63 3.48 4.32
C ILE A 16 4.79 2.49 4.17
N GLU A 17 5.13 2.12 2.93
CA GLU A 17 6.23 1.21 2.60
C GLU A 17 7.58 1.81 2.99
N GLY A 18 7.89 3.02 2.55
CA GLY A 18 9.15 3.70 2.87
C GLY A 18 9.31 3.94 4.36
N GLY A 19 8.22 4.26 5.08
CA GLY A 19 8.21 4.31 6.54
C GLY A 19 8.57 2.96 7.16
N TYR A 20 7.93 1.89 6.71
CA TYR A 20 8.19 0.52 7.19
C TYR A 20 9.64 0.08 6.93
N GLU A 21 10.20 0.34 5.74
CA GLU A 21 11.60 0.05 5.42
C GLU A 21 12.58 0.84 6.29
N PHE A 22 12.31 2.13 6.49
CA PHE A 22 13.09 2.95 7.40
C PHE A 22 13.04 2.39 8.83
N PHE A 23 11.87 1.94 9.29
CA PHE A 23 11.69 1.36 10.62
C PHE A 23 12.49 0.08 10.80
N LEU A 24 12.60 -0.79 9.79
CA LEU A 24 13.46 -1.98 9.85
C LEU A 24 14.92 -1.58 10.10
N SER A 25 15.40 -0.57 9.37
CA SER A 25 16.75 -0.04 9.54
C SER A 25 16.94 0.63 10.90
N TYR A 26 15.93 1.33 11.41
CA TYR A 26 15.94 1.98 12.71
C TYR A 26 15.96 0.96 13.86
N ALA A 27 15.16 -0.10 13.77
CA ALA A 27 15.11 -1.20 14.74
C ALA A 27 16.47 -1.87 14.92
N ALA A 28 17.23 -2.04 13.83
CA ALA A 28 18.56 -2.63 13.87
C ALA A 28 19.63 -1.78 14.61
N LYS A 29 19.39 -0.48 14.85
CA LYS A 29 20.38 0.44 15.45
C LYS A 29 20.53 0.32 16.96
N GLY A 30 19.59 -0.34 17.66
CA GLY A 30 19.67 -0.57 19.11
C GLY A 30 19.61 0.69 19.98
N PHE A 31 19.01 1.77 19.48
CA PHE A 31 18.86 3.02 20.23
C PHE A 31 17.93 2.83 21.44
N LYS A 32 18.32 3.36 22.60
CA LYS A 32 17.50 3.34 23.84
C LYS A 32 16.43 4.44 23.87
N GLY A 33 16.49 5.36 22.92
CA GLY A 33 15.58 6.48 22.68
C GLY A 33 16.11 7.24 21.46
N GLU A 34 15.33 8.19 20.93
CA GLU A 34 15.75 8.98 19.76
C GLU A 34 17.14 9.59 20.01
N PRO A 35 18.16 9.29 19.18
CA PRO A 35 19.48 9.88 19.35
C PRO A 35 19.34 11.39 19.33
N GLY A 36 19.88 12.09 20.33
CA GLY A 36 19.95 13.55 20.30
C GLY A 36 20.77 13.99 19.09
N GLY A 37 20.10 14.37 18.00
CA GLY A 37 20.71 14.65 16.69
C GLY A 37 20.16 13.82 15.51
N SER A 38 19.29 12.83 15.74
CA SER A 38 18.43 12.32 14.66
C SER A 38 17.45 13.44 14.33
N ASP A 39 17.46 13.87 13.07
CA ASP A 39 16.84 15.10 12.56
C ASP A 39 15.29 15.08 12.58
N GLY A 40 14.66 14.31 13.47
CA GLY A 40 13.22 14.08 13.52
C GLY A 40 12.69 13.16 12.41
N GLU A 41 13.59 12.51 11.66
CA GLU A 41 13.23 11.65 10.51
C GLU A 41 12.29 10.51 10.90
N LEU A 42 12.55 9.84 12.02
CA LEU A 42 11.65 8.80 12.53
C LEU A 42 10.22 9.31 12.73
N ARG A 43 10.08 10.47 13.37
CA ARG A 43 8.76 11.08 13.62
C ARG A 43 8.10 11.49 12.32
N ARG A 44 8.83 12.10 11.38
CA ARG A 44 8.31 12.42 10.05
C ARG A 44 7.81 11.19 9.32
N CYS A 45 8.54 10.06 9.37
CA CYS A 45 8.08 8.81 8.76
C CYS A 45 6.81 8.28 9.42
N LEU A 46 6.72 8.31 10.76
CA LEU A 46 5.51 7.90 11.50
C LEU A 46 4.31 8.81 11.21
N GLU A 47 4.52 10.12 11.13
CA GLU A 47 3.49 11.11 10.80
C GLU A 47 3.02 10.98 9.34
N ALA A 48 3.96 10.76 8.40
CA ALA A 48 3.63 10.53 6.99
C ALA A 48 2.82 9.24 6.82
N LEU A 49 3.19 8.16 7.52
CA LEU A 49 2.43 6.92 7.55
C LEU A 49 1.02 7.17 8.12
N ASP A 50 0.88 7.80 9.29
CA ASP A 50 -0.44 8.07 9.89
C ASP A 50 -1.34 8.92 8.98
N GLY A 51 -0.74 9.93 8.31
CA GLY A 51 -1.42 10.77 7.32
C GLY A 51 -1.85 10.00 6.07
N ALA A 52 -1.01 9.10 5.55
CA ALA A 52 -1.34 8.26 4.40
C ALA A 52 -2.52 7.31 4.66
N LEU A 53 -2.75 6.94 5.92
CA LEU A 53 -3.90 6.14 6.34
C LEU A 53 -5.20 6.94 6.46
N GLU A 54 -5.11 8.26 6.60
CA GLU A 54 -6.31 9.11 6.72
C GLU A 54 -7.13 9.09 5.43
N GLY A 55 -8.40 8.68 5.53
CA GLY A 55 -9.32 8.62 4.39
C GLY A 55 -8.99 7.56 3.32
N LEU A 56 -8.05 6.66 3.58
CA LEU A 56 -7.53 5.66 2.62
C LEU A 56 -8.65 4.82 1.97
N VAL A 57 -9.57 4.30 2.77
CA VAL A 57 -10.64 3.41 2.30
C VAL A 57 -11.64 4.18 1.42
N GLY A 58 -12.03 5.38 1.84
CA GLY A 58 -12.91 6.24 1.05
C GLY A 58 -12.28 6.60 -0.31
N PHE A 59 -10.98 6.87 -0.32
CA PHE A 59 -10.20 7.08 -1.53
C PHE A 59 -10.19 5.85 -2.44
N LEU A 60 -9.88 4.66 -1.91
CA LEU A 60 -9.87 3.41 -2.69
C LEU A 60 -11.27 3.08 -3.24
N ALA A 61 -12.32 3.27 -2.45
CA ALA A 61 -13.70 3.03 -2.88
C ALA A 61 -14.11 3.96 -4.03
N ASN A 62 -13.67 5.22 -4.01
CA ASN A 62 -13.89 6.15 -5.13
C ASN A 62 -13.10 5.70 -6.36
N LEU A 63 -11.84 5.28 -6.18
CA LEU A 63 -11.00 4.82 -7.28
C LEU A 63 -11.59 3.59 -8.00
N VAL A 64 -12.11 2.63 -7.24
CA VAL A 64 -12.81 1.44 -7.77
C VAL A 64 -14.01 1.85 -8.63
N ARG A 65 -14.84 2.78 -8.13
CA ARG A 65 -16.02 3.28 -8.85
C ARG A 65 -15.67 4.10 -10.09
N GLU A 66 -14.69 4.99 -9.98
CA GLU A 66 -14.19 5.81 -11.10
C GLU A 66 -13.65 4.97 -12.24
N ARG A 67 -13.00 3.83 -11.92
CA ARG A 67 -12.47 2.89 -12.91
C ARG A 67 -13.50 1.89 -13.42
N GLY A 68 -14.72 1.88 -12.86
CA GLY A 68 -15.77 0.95 -13.25
C GLY A 68 -15.39 -0.52 -13.03
N LEU A 69 -14.66 -0.82 -11.95
CA LEU A 69 -14.20 -2.18 -11.66
C LEU A 69 -15.34 -3.02 -11.09
N GLU A 70 -15.40 -4.28 -11.53
CA GLU A 70 -16.46 -5.22 -11.16
C GLU A 70 -15.87 -6.60 -10.82
N PRO A 71 -16.52 -7.39 -9.94
CA PRO A 71 -17.76 -7.08 -9.25
C PRO A 71 -17.54 -6.17 -8.03
N LEU A 72 -18.31 -5.08 -7.90
CA LEU A 72 -18.16 -4.11 -6.81
C LEU A 72 -18.21 -4.76 -5.41
N ALA A 73 -19.06 -5.77 -5.22
CA ALA A 73 -19.19 -6.48 -3.94
C ALA A 73 -17.88 -7.14 -3.47
N ALA A 74 -17.02 -7.60 -4.38
CA ALA A 74 -15.73 -8.18 -4.00
C ALA A 74 -14.74 -7.11 -3.52
N TYR A 75 -14.77 -5.93 -4.15
CA TYR A 75 -13.97 -4.78 -3.72
C TYR A 75 -14.45 -4.26 -2.37
N ASP A 76 -15.77 -4.06 -2.18
CA ASP A 76 -16.34 -3.59 -0.92
C ASP A 76 -15.93 -4.51 0.25
N ASN A 77 -16.06 -5.83 0.09
CA ASN A 77 -15.64 -6.81 1.12
C ASN A 77 -14.13 -6.71 1.46
N PHE A 78 -13.27 -6.47 0.47
CA PHE A 78 -11.83 -6.35 0.72
C PHE A 78 -11.46 -5.00 1.34
N LEU A 79 -12.17 -3.94 0.95
CA LEU A 79 -12.01 -2.61 1.54
C LEU A 79 -12.41 -2.59 3.03
N GLU A 80 -13.38 -3.40 3.46
CA GLU A 80 -13.69 -3.60 4.88
C GLU A 80 -12.51 -4.20 5.68
N VAL A 81 -11.74 -5.12 5.06
CA VAL A 81 -10.53 -5.69 5.69
C VAL A 81 -9.46 -4.60 5.84
N ILE A 82 -9.19 -3.87 4.75
CA ILE A 82 -8.24 -2.74 4.74
C ILE A 82 -8.64 -1.70 5.79
N GLU A 83 -9.92 -1.37 5.93
CA GLU A 83 -10.41 -0.40 6.92
C GLU A 83 -10.09 -0.83 8.34
N SER A 84 -10.41 -2.08 8.70
CA SER A 84 -10.14 -2.60 10.03
C SER A 84 -8.65 -2.58 10.37
N ASP A 85 -7.77 -2.99 9.45
CA ASP A 85 -6.33 -2.99 9.72
C ASP A 85 -5.72 -1.59 9.67
N ALA A 86 -6.20 -0.69 8.81
CA ALA A 86 -5.80 0.72 8.80
C ALA A 86 -6.14 1.40 10.13
N GLU A 87 -7.36 1.23 10.65
CA GLU A 87 -7.75 1.79 11.94
C GLU A 87 -6.88 1.28 13.10
N ARG A 88 -6.55 -0.02 13.08
CA ARG A 88 -5.70 -0.63 14.11
C ARG A 88 -4.27 -0.15 14.00
N ALA A 89 -3.73 -0.08 12.78
CA ALA A 89 -2.40 0.46 12.52
C ALA A 89 -2.28 1.91 13.01
N LYS A 90 -3.25 2.79 12.67
CA LYS A 90 -3.28 4.19 13.16
C LYS A 90 -3.23 4.26 14.68
N LYS A 91 -4.02 3.44 15.40
CA LYS A 91 -4.01 3.42 16.87
C LYS A 91 -2.64 3.06 17.45
N VAL A 92 -1.97 2.06 16.87
CA VAL A 92 -0.64 1.62 17.32
C VAL A 92 0.43 2.67 16.97
N VAL A 93 0.39 3.25 15.77
CA VAL A 93 1.31 4.31 15.33
C VAL A 93 1.14 5.57 16.19
N GLY A 94 -0.10 5.98 16.46
CA GLY A 94 -0.40 7.10 17.34
C GLY A 94 0.13 6.91 18.76
N LEU A 95 0.06 5.69 19.31
CA LEU A 95 0.67 5.37 20.60
C LEU A 95 2.19 5.54 20.57
N VAL A 96 2.86 5.11 19.50
CA VAL A 96 4.32 5.27 19.32
C VAL A 96 4.70 6.75 19.19
N LEU A 97 3.95 7.52 18.39
CA LEU A 97 4.16 8.97 18.23
C LEU A 97 4.04 9.75 19.54
N ALA A 98 3.12 9.33 20.42
CA ALA A 98 2.89 9.96 21.72
C ALA A 98 4.05 9.75 22.72
N GLN A 99 5.01 8.88 22.44
CA GLN A 99 6.14 8.65 23.35
C GLN A 99 7.10 9.85 23.34
N PRO A 100 7.59 10.33 24.51
CA PRO A 100 8.59 11.40 24.58
C PRO A 100 9.93 11.06 23.91
N GLY A 101 10.25 9.78 23.83
CA GLY A 101 11.40 9.25 23.09
C GLY A 101 11.10 7.84 22.62
N ILE A 102 11.48 7.56 21.38
CA ILE A 102 11.15 6.29 20.72
C ILE A 102 12.43 5.46 20.59
N SER A 103 12.45 4.25 21.17
CA SER A 103 13.60 3.35 21.11
C SER A 103 13.54 2.44 19.89
N SER A 104 14.67 1.86 19.50
CA SER A 104 14.72 0.86 18.44
C SER A 104 13.84 -0.36 18.74
N GLN A 105 13.73 -0.77 20.02
CA GLN A 105 12.86 -1.88 20.40
C GLN A 105 11.36 -1.54 20.27
N VAL A 106 10.98 -0.28 20.52
CA VAL A 106 9.58 0.16 20.29
C VAL A 106 9.24 0.07 18.81
N ILE A 107 10.16 0.51 17.94
CA ILE A 107 9.99 0.41 16.48
C ILE A 107 10.02 -1.05 16.00
N ASP A 108 10.88 -1.88 16.56
CA ASP A 108 10.90 -3.32 16.26
C ASP A 108 9.55 -3.98 16.59
N ASN A 109 8.99 -3.68 17.76
CA ASN A 109 7.67 -4.16 18.15
C ASN A 109 6.55 -3.62 17.25
N LEU A 110 6.65 -2.35 16.81
CA LEU A 110 5.73 -1.77 15.83
C LEU A 110 5.79 -2.54 14.50
N ASN A 111 6.98 -2.86 13.99
CA ASN A 111 7.16 -3.65 12.78
C ASN A 111 6.63 -5.08 12.92
N GLY A 112 6.68 -5.63 14.15
CA GLY A 112 6.07 -6.91 14.51
C GLY A 112 4.54 -6.88 14.59
N SER A 113 3.90 -5.71 14.51
CA SER A 113 2.44 -5.59 14.54
C SER A 113 1.80 -6.28 13.34
N VAL A 114 0.96 -7.27 13.62
CA VAL A 114 0.20 -8.00 12.58
C VAL A 114 -0.64 -7.06 11.73
N HIS A 115 -1.24 -6.03 12.34
CA HIS A 115 -2.11 -5.07 11.64
C HIS A 115 -1.34 -4.22 10.62
N LEU A 116 -0.15 -3.74 10.99
CA LEU A 116 0.66 -2.93 10.09
C LEU A 116 1.18 -3.77 8.91
N ARG A 117 1.59 -5.02 9.19
CA ARG A 117 2.05 -5.93 8.15
C ARG A 117 0.94 -6.38 7.21
N ALA A 118 -0.25 -6.71 7.74
CA ALA A 118 -1.41 -7.11 6.96
C ALA A 118 -1.83 -5.97 6.01
N LEU A 119 -1.97 -4.76 6.56
CA LEU A 119 -2.30 -3.57 5.78
C LEU A 119 -1.32 -3.33 4.63
N LEU A 120 -0.01 -3.40 4.88
CA LEU A 120 0.99 -3.21 3.83
C LEU A 120 0.83 -4.24 2.71
N THR A 121 0.63 -5.53 3.07
CA THR A 121 0.43 -6.58 2.07
C THR A 121 -0.89 -6.44 1.30
N ASP A 122 -1.96 -5.98 1.96
CA ASP A 122 -3.25 -5.76 1.32
C ASP A 122 -3.21 -4.59 0.35
N LEU A 123 -2.44 -3.53 0.68
CA LEU A 123 -2.20 -2.41 -0.22
C LEU A 123 -1.41 -2.78 -1.46
N PHE A 124 -0.41 -3.67 -1.33
CA PHE A 124 0.28 -4.20 -2.52
C PHE A 124 -0.64 -5.06 -3.39
N LEU A 125 -1.53 -5.84 -2.77
CA LEU A 125 -2.50 -6.64 -3.52
C LEU A 125 -3.46 -5.76 -4.32
N ILE A 126 -4.05 -4.73 -3.68
CA ILE A 126 -4.99 -3.86 -4.39
C ILE A 126 -4.28 -2.98 -5.43
N ASP A 127 -3.06 -2.49 -5.17
CA ASP A 127 -2.28 -1.74 -6.17
C ASP A 127 -2.04 -2.58 -7.43
N GLU A 128 -1.63 -3.84 -7.28
CA GLU A 128 -1.38 -4.73 -8.42
C GLU A 128 -2.67 -5.01 -9.20
N ILE A 129 -3.81 -5.18 -8.51
CA ILE A 129 -5.13 -5.34 -9.16
C ILE A 129 -5.55 -4.07 -9.92
N LEU A 130 -5.24 -2.89 -9.36
CA LEU A 130 -5.60 -1.61 -9.95
C LEU A 130 -4.67 -1.22 -11.10
N ARG A 131 -3.46 -1.77 -11.20
CA ARG A 131 -2.53 -1.46 -12.29
C ARG A 131 -3.11 -1.88 -13.65
N PRO A 132 -3.00 -1.04 -14.70
CA PRO A 132 -3.40 -1.43 -16.05
C PRO A 132 -2.67 -2.70 -16.48
N ARG A 133 -3.38 -3.73 -16.94
CA ARG A 133 -2.71 -4.93 -17.46
C ARG A 133 -2.11 -4.61 -18.82
N ALA A 134 -0.95 -5.20 -19.13
CA ALA A 134 -0.33 -5.06 -20.45
C ALA A 134 -1.27 -5.49 -21.61
N SER A 135 -2.19 -6.43 -21.34
CA SER A 135 -3.24 -6.85 -22.28
C SER A 135 -4.32 -5.80 -22.53
N ASP A 136 -4.55 -4.88 -21.58
CA ASP A 136 -5.61 -3.87 -21.67
C ASP A 136 -5.17 -2.66 -22.50
N THR A 137 -3.85 -2.50 -22.67
CA THR A 137 -3.21 -1.51 -23.55
C THR A 137 -3.08 -1.97 -25.01
N ILE A 138 -3.29 -3.25 -25.30
CA ILE A 138 -3.33 -3.76 -26.67
C ILE A 138 -4.80 -3.69 -27.12
N PRO A 139 -5.13 -2.91 -28.18
CA PRO A 139 -6.49 -2.88 -28.70
C PRO A 139 -6.94 -4.31 -29.02
N ALA A 140 -8.16 -4.69 -28.63
CA ALA A 140 -8.71 -6.03 -28.91
C ALA A 140 -8.63 -6.43 -30.40
N ALA A 141 -8.60 -5.44 -31.30
CA ALA A 141 -8.38 -5.62 -32.73
C ALA A 141 -6.99 -6.20 -33.10
N ALA A 142 -5.95 -5.92 -32.31
CA ALA A 142 -4.60 -6.43 -32.52
C ALA A 142 -4.41 -7.87 -32.01
N LEU A 143 -5.35 -8.39 -31.20
CA LEU A 143 -5.36 -9.77 -30.72
C LEU A 143 -6.14 -10.72 -31.65
N SER A 144 -6.89 -10.19 -32.60
CA SER A 144 -7.74 -10.96 -33.52
C SER A 144 -7.10 -11.32 -34.87
N ASP A 145 -5.87 -10.87 -35.15
CA ASP A 145 -5.26 -11.03 -36.48
C ASP A 145 -4.36 -12.28 -36.62
N GLU A 146 -4.20 -13.08 -35.56
CA GLU A 146 -3.51 -14.37 -35.67
C GLU A 146 -4.49 -15.45 -36.18
N THR A 147 -4.67 -15.49 -37.50
CA THR A 147 -5.36 -16.62 -38.14
C THR A 147 -4.55 -17.89 -37.91
N PRO A 148 -5.13 -18.97 -37.35
CA PRO A 148 -4.40 -20.21 -37.14
C PRO A 148 -3.88 -20.78 -38.46
N LYS A 149 -2.56 -20.98 -38.54
CA LYS A 149 -1.92 -21.62 -39.69
C LYS A 149 -2.55 -23.00 -39.93
N PRO A 150 -3.03 -23.31 -41.15
CA PRO A 150 -3.67 -24.59 -41.41
C PRO A 150 -2.68 -25.75 -41.17
N PRO A 151 -3.17 -26.91 -40.68
CA PRO A 151 -2.32 -28.07 -40.43
C PRO A 151 -1.67 -28.52 -41.74
N ALA A 152 -0.36 -28.75 -41.68
CA ALA A 152 0.39 -29.28 -42.82
C ALA A 152 -0.19 -30.65 -43.20
N SER A 153 -0.66 -30.76 -44.44
CA SER A 153 -1.08 -32.05 -45.03
C SER A 153 0.12 -32.99 -45.03
N SER A 154 0.04 -34.07 -44.25
CA SER A 154 0.95 -35.21 -44.35
C SER A 154 0.69 -35.95 -45.65
N ALA A 155 1.69 -36.00 -46.53
CA ALA A 155 1.76 -36.92 -47.67
C ALA A 155 2.44 -38.23 -47.25
#